data_AF-A0A8X6XU79-F1
#
_entry.id   AF-A0A8X6XU79-F1
#
_cell.length_a   1.000
_cell.length_b   1.000
_cell.length_c   1.000
_cell.angle_alpha   90.00
_cell.angle_beta   90.00
_cell.angle_gamma   90.00
#
_symmetry.space_group_name_H-M   'P 1'
#
loop_
_entity.id
_entity.type
_entity.pdbx_description
1 polymer ?
#
loop_
_entity_poly.entity_id
_entity_poly.type
_entity_poly.pdbx_seq_one_letter_code
_entity_poly.pdbx_strand_id
1 'polypeptide(L)'
;MAPIPLKTDLHISDEETDDEKTLLNENTYASRRSGQDVKGWDVFVVTPPEEEDETVISKAVDITLKAFKLFIYLFTFCIVLGSAVISKGTLFFMTSHVRRNKTLPVCHKGLGLERDKEYEVFLAEFERVPWIWSLFLVLAVPELFALFRSSRICLFKSYKKPKLASFVAVFIAETTYAVGLSVLVFVILPDLDVIKAAMLTNCVCFVPAVLALLSRHSGESKRPLKIIFDILAIIIQGTGFVVWPLTEIDSMAWLIPVSVTLVSVRWWENYIDMKSPIPFIRKLSTIKEDLRKSRYFAYIFLSIWKIIVIFCAMFGFLHLTMNDASLIFKVFASSLRSHSISVQQIKRLIPLEILPDIPTASPLDEQATIMSSTMTPIYIALIQIMASLLCYVFGKFACKICIQGFSFAFPISLTIPVCISMLIAACGVRTENVCFFEDIIPKYLFWTCPQGNFFQDFISSQYAWVWLMWLLSQTWITVHIWTPKCERLASTEKLFVNPMYCGVLIDQSVSLNRRRDDEGEIKSECYLNPTGTKN
;
A
#
# COMPACT_ATOMS: atom_id res chain seq x y z
N MET A 1 -14.74 -10.82 -80.02
CA MET A 1 -15.15 -12.12 -80.59
C MET A 1 -14.06 -13.12 -80.21
N ALA A 2 -14.41 -14.15 -79.44
CA ALA A 2 -13.53 -15.22 -78.92
C ALA A 2 -12.79 -15.98 -80.05
N PRO A 3 -11.82 -16.92 -79.84
CA PRO A 3 -11.70 -17.83 -78.66
C PRO A 3 -10.25 -18.32 -78.26
N ILE A 4 -9.98 -18.66 -76.98
CA ILE A 4 -9.91 -20.02 -76.34
C ILE A 4 -8.48 -20.61 -76.16
N PRO A 5 -8.24 -21.40 -75.09
CA PRO A 5 -6.98 -21.56 -74.36
C PRO A 5 -6.36 -22.97 -74.49
N LEU A 6 -5.24 -23.24 -73.81
CA LEU A 6 -4.91 -24.60 -73.39
C LEU A 6 -4.44 -24.64 -71.93
N LYS A 7 -5.17 -25.45 -71.18
CA LYS A 7 -4.96 -25.90 -69.82
C LYS A 7 -4.21 -27.24 -69.91
N THR A 8 -3.23 -27.49 -69.05
CA THR A 8 -2.87 -28.86 -68.70
C THR A 8 -2.54 -28.92 -67.21
N ASP A 9 -3.42 -29.59 -66.49
CA ASP A 9 -3.32 -30.00 -65.11
C ASP A 9 -2.19 -31.03 -64.92
N LEU A 10 -1.51 -31.06 -63.76
CA LEU A 10 -1.21 -32.33 -63.10
C LEU A 10 -0.84 -32.12 -61.62
N HIS A 11 -1.70 -32.68 -60.75
CA HIS A 11 -1.45 -33.01 -59.36
C HIS A 11 -0.36 -34.09 -59.24
N ILE A 12 0.57 -33.92 -58.31
CA ILE A 12 1.17 -35.04 -57.54
C ILE A 12 1.30 -34.57 -56.09
N SER A 13 0.65 -35.31 -55.19
CA SER A 13 0.74 -35.26 -53.75
C SER A 13 1.92 -36.11 -53.27
N ASP A 14 2.60 -35.68 -52.20
CA ASP A 14 2.63 -36.37 -50.88
C ASP A 14 3.91 -36.07 -50.07
N GLU A 15 3.70 -36.07 -48.75
CA GLU A 15 4.63 -36.19 -47.60
C GLU A 15 5.23 -34.92 -46.95
N GLU A 16 4.64 -34.59 -45.78
CA GLU A 16 5.22 -34.23 -44.46
C GLU A 16 6.63 -33.58 -44.44
N THR A 17 6.93 -32.49 -43.72
CA THR A 17 6.82 -32.31 -42.26
C THR A 17 7.28 -30.87 -41.88
N ASP A 18 6.76 -30.36 -40.77
CA ASP A 18 7.19 -29.25 -39.90
C ASP A 18 8.50 -28.47 -40.16
N ASP A 19 8.41 -27.13 -40.21
CA ASP A 19 9.13 -26.18 -39.33
C ASP A 19 9.15 -24.73 -39.90
N GLU A 20 8.02 -24.04 -39.82
CA GLU A 20 7.93 -22.60 -40.10
C GLU A 20 8.13 -21.80 -38.80
N LYS A 21 9.39 -21.62 -38.37
CA LYS A 21 9.79 -20.66 -37.32
C LYS A 21 11.10 -19.95 -37.63
N THR A 22 11.18 -19.29 -38.79
CA THR A 22 12.15 -18.20 -38.98
C THR A 22 11.69 -17.30 -40.11
N LEU A 23 11.55 -16.00 -39.83
CA LEU A 23 11.57 -14.83 -40.75
C LEU A 23 10.59 -13.73 -40.33
N LEU A 24 10.77 -13.19 -39.12
CA LEU A 24 10.26 -11.86 -38.78
C LEU A 24 11.30 -11.17 -37.88
N ASN A 25 12.44 -10.78 -38.48
CA ASN A 25 13.26 -9.64 -38.07
C ASN A 25 14.57 -9.61 -38.86
N GLU A 26 14.55 -9.19 -40.13
CA GLU A 26 15.82 -8.73 -40.75
C GLU A 26 15.72 -7.73 -41.90
N ASN A 27 14.54 -7.18 -42.23
CA ASN A 27 14.42 -6.33 -43.43
C ASN A 27 13.96 -4.88 -43.20
N THR A 28 14.09 -4.32 -41.99
CA THR A 28 13.69 -2.91 -41.77
C THR A 28 14.85 -1.91 -41.77
N TYR A 29 16.11 -2.35 -41.76
CA TYR A 29 17.27 -1.44 -41.78
C TYR A 29 17.96 -1.31 -43.15
N ALA A 30 17.69 -2.19 -44.11
CA ALA A 30 18.35 -2.16 -45.43
C ALA A 30 17.66 -1.26 -46.48
N SER A 31 16.43 -0.78 -46.25
CA SER A 31 15.63 -0.10 -47.30
C SER A 31 15.70 1.43 -47.31
N ARG A 32 16.59 2.07 -46.54
CA ARG A 32 16.64 3.55 -46.43
C ARG A 32 17.91 4.24 -46.91
N ARG A 33 18.74 3.59 -47.73
CA ARG A 33 19.88 4.24 -48.39
C ARG A 33 19.98 3.85 -49.87
N SER A 34 18.97 4.21 -50.66
CA SER A 34 19.22 4.44 -52.09
C SER A 34 19.28 5.96 -52.32
N GLY A 35 20.47 6.46 -52.72
CA GLY A 35 20.62 7.82 -53.25
C GLY A 35 21.37 8.86 -52.42
N GLN A 36 22.25 8.48 -51.49
CA GLN A 36 23.25 9.42 -50.97
C GLN A 36 24.65 8.92 -51.30
N ASP A 37 25.38 9.73 -52.09
CA ASP A 37 26.80 9.56 -52.35
C ASP A 37 27.54 9.35 -51.03
N VAL A 38 28.13 8.16 -50.89
CA VAL A 38 28.94 7.78 -49.73
C VAL A 38 30.15 8.71 -49.71
N LYS A 39 30.17 9.63 -48.75
CA LYS A 39 31.31 10.52 -48.54
C LYS A 39 32.52 9.68 -48.15
N GLY A 40 33.62 9.79 -48.87
CA GLY A 40 34.81 8.91 -48.75
C GLY A 40 35.55 8.90 -47.40
N TRP A 41 35.05 9.62 -46.40
CA TRP A 41 35.52 9.59 -45.01
C TRP A 41 34.64 8.72 -44.10
N ASP A 42 33.49 8.23 -44.60
CA ASP A 42 32.56 7.30 -43.95
C ASP A 42 32.72 5.88 -44.55
N VAL A 43 33.97 5.45 -44.72
CA VAL A 43 34.36 4.13 -45.29
C VAL A 43 34.61 3.09 -44.21
N PHE A 44 34.69 3.51 -42.94
CA PHE A 44 34.85 2.61 -41.81
C PHE A 44 33.51 2.02 -41.40
N VAL A 45 33.02 1.08 -42.21
CA VAL A 45 32.02 0.12 -41.73
C VAL A 45 32.74 -0.80 -40.75
N VAL A 46 32.44 -0.65 -39.46
CA VAL A 46 32.81 -1.66 -38.47
C VAL A 46 31.96 -2.88 -38.78
N THR A 47 32.46 -3.77 -39.63
CA THR A 47 31.89 -5.11 -39.75
C THR A 47 32.14 -5.82 -38.43
N PRO A 48 31.10 -6.31 -37.73
CA PRO A 48 31.33 -7.17 -36.58
C PRO A 48 32.21 -8.35 -37.01
N PRO A 49 33.16 -8.79 -36.16
CA PRO A 49 33.98 -9.95 -36.48
C PRO A 49 33.08 -11.16 -36.77
N GLU A 50 33.49 -12.02 -37.71
CA GLU A 50 32.78 -13.28 -37.97
C GLU A 50 32.74 -14.08 -36.65
N GLU A 51 31.53 -14.45 -36.21
CA GLU A 51 31.31 -15.20 -34.97
C GLU A 51 31.90 -16.62 -35.12
N GLU A 52 33.13 -16.83 -34.61
CA GLU A 52 33.72 -18.16 -34.44
C GLU A 52 32.91 -18.96 -33.40
N ASP A 53 32.11 -19.94 -33.82
CA ASP A 53 31.49 -21.04 -33.03
C ASP A 53 31.20 -20.76 -31.52
N GLU A 54 30.57 -19.63 -31.19
CA GLU A 54 30.12 -19.29 -29.83
C GLU A 54 28.76 -19.93 -29.45
N THR A 55 28.19 -20.81 -30.28
CA THR A 55 26.77 -21.20 -30.19
C THR A 55 26.38 -21.97 -28.91
N VAL A 56 27.29 -22.75 -28.30
CA VAL A 56 27.02 -23.49 -27.05
C VAL A 56 27.16 -22.59 -25.82
N ILE A 57 28.17 -21.70 -25.82
CA ILE A 57 28.37 -20.70 -24.77
C ILE A 57 27.22 -19.68 -24.81
N SER A 58 26.84 -19.24 -26.00
CA SER A 58 25.70 -18.35 -26.25
C SER A 58 24.38 -18.93 -25.75
N LYS A 59 24.07 -20.21 -26.05
CA LYS A 59 22.86 -20.88 -25.53
C LYS A 59 22.86 -20.98 -24.00
N ALA A 60 23.98 -21.36 -23.38
CA ALA A 60 24.09 -21.44 -21.93
C ALA A 60 23.98 -20.06 -21.26
N VAL A 61 24.58 -19.02 -21.84
CA VAL A 61 24.48 -17.63 -21.39
C VAL A 61 23.05 -17.12 -21.53
N ASP A 62 22.37 -17.40 -22.64
CA ASP A 62 20.97 -17.04 -22.85
C ASP A 62 20.02 -17.72 -21.86
N ILE A 63 20.22 -19.01 -21.60
CA ILE A 63 19.48 -19.75 -20.58
C ILE A 63 19.73 -19.12 -19.20
N THR A 64 20.98 -18.80 -18.88
CA THR A 64 21.35 -18.16 -17.62
C THR A 64 20.71 -16.78 -17.47
N LEU A 65 20.69 -15.97 -18.53
CA LEU A 65 20.04 -14.66 -18.54
C LEU A 65 18.52 -14.75 -18.39
N LYS A 66 17.88 -15.75 -19.03
CA LYS A 66 16.45 -16.02 -18.88
C LYS A 66 16.12 -16.47 -17.45
N ALA A 67 16.92 -17.38 -16.89
CA ALA A 67 16.78 -17.84 -15.51
C ALA A 67 16.97 -16.70 -14.51
N PHE A 68 17.99 -15.85 -14.72
CA PHE A 68 18.24 -14.68 -13.87
C PHE A 68 17.11 -13.64 -13.95
N LYS A 69 16.55 -13.40 -15.14
CA LYS A 69 15.35 -12.56 -15.32
C LYS A 69 14.18 -13.13 -14.53
N LEU A 70 13.88 -14.42 -14.70
CA LEU A 70 12.80 -15.08 -13.96
C LEU A 70 13.00 -14.98 -12.45
N PHE A 71 14.24 -15.22 -11.98
CA PHE A 71 14.61 -15.06 -10.59
C PHE A 71 14.34 -13.63 -10.08
N ILE A 72 14.77 -12.58 -10.79
CA ILE A 72 14.49 -11.18 -10.40
C ILE A 72 12.99 -10.90 -10.32
N TYR A 73 12.20 -11.42 -11.26
CA TYR A 73 10.75 -11.23 -11.28
C TYR A 73 10.10 -11.81 -10.03
N LEU A 74 10.40 -13.09 -9.72
CA LEU A 74 9.89 -13.81 -8.55
C LEU A 74 10.40 -13.21 -7.24
N PHE A 75 11.69 -12.93 -7.15
CA PHE A 75 12.32 -12.36 -5.96
C PHE A 75 11.70 -10.99 -5.61
N THR A 76 11.59 -10.11 -6.60
CA THR A 76 10.97 -8.78 -6.40
C THR A 76 9.50 -8.92 -6.04
N PHE A 77 8.77 -9.83 -6.69
CA PHE A 77 7.37 -10.10 -6.38
C PHE A 77 7.18 -10.53 -4.92
N CYS A 78 7.93 -11.52 -4.45
CA CYS A 78 7.85 -12.04 -3.09
C CYS A 78 8.19 -10.97 -2.05
N ILE A 79 9.22 -10.15 -2.30
CA ILE A 79 9.58 -9.07 -1.37
C ILE A 79 8.51 -8.00 -1.33
N VAL A 80 7.99 -7.53 -2.47
CA VAL A 80 6.96 -6.49 -2.49
C VAL A 80 5.68 -6.96 -1.80
N LEU A 81 5.21 -8.18 -2.10
CA LEU A 81 4.02 -8.75 -1.46
C LEU A 81 4.24 -9.00 0.03
N GLY A 82 5.30 -9.72 0.40
CA GLY A 82 5.58 -10.11 1.78
C GLY A 82 5.79 -8.89 2.68
N SER A 83 6.56 -7.91 2.23
CA SER A 83 6.80 -6.69 3.00
C SER A 83 5.54 -5.82 3.15
N ALA A 84 4.67 -5.76 2.13
CA ALA A 84 3.40 -5.04 2.24
C ALA A 84 2.44 -5.71 3.23
N VAL A 85 2.33 -7.05 3.19
CA VAL A 85 1.48 -7.83 4.11
C VAL A 85 2.00 -7.74 5.55
N ILE A 86 3.32 -7.88 5.77
CA ILE A 86 3.93 -7.73 7.10
C ILE A 86 3.70 -6.31 7.65
N SER A 87 3.86 -5.29 6.82
CA SER A 87 3.63 -3.89 7.21
C SER A 87 2.18 -3.65 7.67
N LYS A 88 1.18 -4.17 6.93
CA LYS A 88 -0.23 -4.06 7.37
C LYS A 88 -0.53 -4.91 8.60
N GLY A 89 -0.06 -6.15 8.65
CA GLY A 89 -0.31 -7.05 9.78
C GLY A 89 0.23 -6.48 11.09
N THR A 90 1.44 -5.92 11.06
CA THR A 90 2.06 -5.26 12.22
C THR A 90 1.38 -3.93 12.57
N LEU A 91 0.92 -3.14 11.59
CA LEU A 91 0.09 -1.97 11.85
C LEU A 91 -1.19 -2.34 12.62
N PHE A 92 -1.97 -3.30 12.11
CA PHE A 92 -3.21 -3.72 12.76
C PHE A 92 -2.96 -4.37 14.11
N PHE A 93 -1.81 -5.01 14.30
CA PHE A 93 -1.37 -5.50 15.61
C PHE A 93 -1.18 -4.34 16.60
N MET A 94 -0.44 -3.31 16.21
CA MET A 94 -0.23 -2.13 17.06
C MET A 94 -1.54 -1.41 17.39
N THR A 95 -2.41 -1.16 16.40
CA THR A 95 -3.70 -0.48 16.64
C THR A 95 -4.64 -1.30 17.52
N SER A 96 -4.62 -2.64 17.38
CA SER A 96 -5.37 -3.55 18.25
C SER A 96 -5.02 -3.42 19.73
N HIS A 97 -3.80 -2.98 20.06
CA HIS A 97 -3.34 -2.79 21.44
C HIS A 97 -3.55 -1.37 21.97
N VAL A 98 -4.04 -0.46 21.14
CA VAL A 98 -4.50 0.88 21.57
C VAL A 98 -5.97 0.86 21.99
N ARG A 99 -6.74 -0.18 21.63
CA ARG A 99 -8.17 -0.32 21.96
C ARG A 99 -8.43 -0.22 23.47
N ARG A 100 -9.51 0.46 23.84
CA ARG A 100 -9.93 0.59 25.25
C ARG A 100 -10.53 -0.72 25.76
N ASN A 101 -10.25 -1.03 27.03
CA ASN A 101 -10.82 -2.15 27.79
C ASN A 101 -10.74 -3.50 27.07
N LYS A 102 -9.61 -3.72 26.40
CA LYS A 102 -9.38 -4.96 25.67
C LYS A 102 -9.20 -6.12 26.65
N THR A 103 -10.03 -7.15 26.47
CA THR A 103 -9.85 -8.45 27.11
C THR A 103 -9.36 -9.47 26.08
N LEU A 104 -8.49 -10.38 26.52
CA LEU A 104 -7.95 -11.44 25.69
C LEU A 104 -7.95 -12.77 26.46
N PRO A 105 -8.39 -13.89 25.85
CA PRO A 105 -8.29 -15.21 26.47
C PRO A 105 -6.83 -15.66 26.54
N VAL A 106 -6.41 -16.16 27.70
CA VAL A 106 -5.00 -16.50 27.97
C VAL A 106 -4.77 -18.00 27.91
N CYS A 107 -3.61 -18.40 27.38
CA CYS A 107 -3.18 -19.79 27.41
C CYS A 107 -2.80 -20.23 28.84
N HIS A 108 -3.39 -21.34 29.31
CA HIS A 108 -3.17 -21.88 30.66
C HIS A 108 -1.76 -22.44 30.91
N LYS A 109 -1.05 -22.83 29.83
CA LYS A 109 0.23 -23.53 29.93
C LYS A 109 1.26 -22.67 30.69
N GLY A 110 1.87 -23.23 31.73
CA GLY A 110 2.95 -22.58 32.48
C GLY A 110 2.54 -21.45 33.43
N LEU A 111 1.24 -21.21 33.66
CA LEU A 111 0.75 -20.22 34.64
C LEU A 111 0.22 -20.83 35.95
N GLY A 112 0.22 -22.16 36.07
CA GLY A 112 -0.34 -22.83 37.26
C GLY A 112 -1.86 -22.74 37.39
N LEU A 113 -2.54 -22.26 36.35
CA LEU A 113 -3.99 -22.06 36.32
C LEU A 113 -4.75 -23.40 36.18
N GLU A 114 -5.88 -23.52 36.86
CA GLU A 114 -6.79 -24.66 36.71
C GLU A 114 -7.26 -24.82 35.25
N ARG A 115 -7.24 -26.05 34.73
CA ARG A 115 -7.54 -26.34 33.31
C ARG A 115 -9.01 -26.21 32.93
N ASP A 116 -9.91 -26.31 33.91
CA ASP A 116 -11.37 -26.31 33.69
C ASP A 116 -11.99 -24.91 33.76
N LYS A 117 -11.18 -23.88 34.06
CA LYS A 117 -11.62 -22.48 34.18
C LYS A 117 -11.08 -21.65 33.03
N GLU A 118 -11.87 -20.71 32.53
CA GLU A 118 -11.47 -19.77 31.50
C GLU A 118 -10.90 -18.49 32.14
N TYR A 119 -9.80 -17.97 31.58
CA TYR A 119 -9.10 -16.80 32.09
C TYR A 119 -8.92 -15.75 30.99
N GLU A 120 -9.12 -14.48 31.37
CA GLU A 120 -8.92 -13.33 30.51
C GLU A 120 -7.90 -12.37 31.12
N VAL A 121 -7.07 -11.78 30.25
CA VAL A 121 -6.23 -10.63 30.63
C VAL A 121 -6.97 -9.35 30.28
N PHE A 122 -7.13 -8.51 31.28
CA PHE A 122 -7.57 -7.14 31.10
C PHE A 122 -6.36 -6.23 30.91
N LEU A 123 -6.24 -5.61 29.73
CA LEU A 123 -5.14 -4.67 29.45
C LEU A 123 -5.47 -3.29 30.01
N ALA A 124 -4.75 -2.92 31.08
CA ALA A 124 -4.83 -1.62 31.72
C ALA A 124 -4.37 -0.47 30.78
N GLU A 125 -4.78 0.74 31.10
CA GLU A 125 -4.43 1.97 30.35
C GLU A 125 -2.91 2.17 30.21
N PHE A 126 -2.15 1.74 31.23
CA PHE A 126 -0.69 1.78 31.27
C PHE A 126 -0.04 1.04 30.08
N GLU A 127 -0.61 -0.09 29.66
CA GLU A 127 -0.07 -0.94 28.58
C GLU A 127 -0.26 -0.34 27.18
N ARG A 128 -1.17 0.64 27.05
CA ARG A 128 -1.46 1.29 25.75
C ARG A 128 -0.39 2.32 25.38
N VAL A 129 0.26 2.91 26.38
CA VAL A 129 1.22 4.00 26.21
C VAL A 129 2.39 3.65 25.27
N PRO A 130 3.07 2.49 25.43
CA PRO A 130 4.13 2.08 24.49
C PRO A 130 3.65 1.95 23.05
N TRP A 131 2.44 1.41 22.82
CA TRP A 131 1.89 1.22 21.47
C TRP A 131 1.55 2.55 20.79
N ILE A 132 1.05 3.53 21.54
CA ILE A 132 0.77 4.88 21.03
C ILE A 132 2.07 5.56 20.58
N TRP A 133 3.15 5.46 21.37
CA TRP A 133 4.48 5.95 20.97
C TRP A 133 5.05 5.21 19.77
N SER A 134 4.89 3.88 19.70
CA SER A 134 5.29 3.07 18.56
C SER A 134 4.57 3.50 17.27
N LEU A 135 3.25 3.76 17.32
CA LEU A 135 2.48 4.28 16.19
C LEU A 135 2.92 5.68 15.78
N PHE A 136 3.20 6.57 16.74
CA PHE A 136 3.77 7.89 16.46
C PHE A 136 5.11 7.76 15.73
N LEU A 137 5.99 6.88 16.19
CA LEU A 137 7.28 6.62 15.57
C LEU A 137 7.13 6.10 14.13
N VAL A 138 6.23 5.14 13.91
CA VAL A 138 5.88 4.61 12.57
C VAL A 138 5.38 5.71 11.62
N LEU A 139 4.59 6.65 12.11
CA LEU A 139 4.10 7.79 11.34
C LEU A 139 5.18 8.85 11.07
N ALA A 140 6.08 9.08 12.03
CA ALA A 140 7.11 10.11 11.97
C ALA A 140 8.32 9.71 11.09
N VAL A 141 8.75 8.44 11.08
CA VAL A 141 9.97 8.02 10.37
C VAL A 141 9.94 8.29 8.86
N PRO A 142 8.87 7.99 8.10
CA PRO A 142 8.81 8.34 6.69
C PRO A 142 8.93 9.85 6.42
N GLU A 143 8.39 10.68 7.32
CA GLU A 143 8.50 12.14 7.25
C GLU A 143 9.92 12.63 7.59
N LEU A 144 10.61 11.98 8.55
CA LEU A 144 12.03 12.23 8.80
C LEU A 144 12.90 11.88 7.58
N PHE A 145 12.60 10.77 6.91
CA PHE A 145 13.28 10.42 5.65
C PHE A 145 12.98 11.43 4.54
N ALA A 146 11.75 11.94 4.45
CA ALA A 146 11.39 12.99 3.51
C ALA A 146 12.16 14.29 3.81
N LEU A 147 12.26 14.68 5.07
CA LEU A 147 13.02 15.83 5.54
C LEU A 147 14.51 15.69 5.20
N PHE A 148 15.13 14.56 5.54
CA PHE A 148 16.55 14.31 5.27
C PHE A 148 16.84 14.35 3.76
N ARG A 149 16.02 13.66 2.96
CA ARG A 149 16.18 13.65 1.51
C ARG A 149 16.02 15.04 0.91
N SER A 150 15.01 15.79 1.35
CA SER A 150 14.72 17.14 0.84
C SER A 150 15.81 18.13 1.23
N SER A 151 16.28 18.08 2.48
CA SER A 151 17.39 18.91 2.98
C SER A 151 18.67 18.64 2.20
N ARG A 152 19.03 17.36 2.00
CA ARG A 152 20.20 16.99 1.19
C ARG A 152 20.12 17.55 -0.23
N ILE A 153 18.96 17.45 -0.87
CA ILE A 153 18.80 17.95 -2.25
C ILE A 153 18.89 19.48 -2.30
N CYS A 154 18.30 20.20 -1.35
CA CYS A 154 18.40 21.66 -1.30
C CYS A 154 19.80 22.16 -0.96
N LEU A 155 20.60 21.39 -0.22
CA LEU A 155 22.00 21.75 0.10
C LEU A 155 22.95 21.49 -1.08
N PHE A 156 22.77 20.39 -1.81
CA PHE A 156 23.73 19.94 -2.84
C PHE A 156 23.29 20.18 -4.29
N LYS A 157 22.03 20.56 -4.55
CA LYS A 157 21.52 20.82 -5.91
C LYS A 157 20.82 22.18 -5.99
N SER A 158 20.74 22.70 -7.21
CA SER A 158 19.93 23.89 -7.50
C SER A 158 18.45 23.62 -7.22
N TYR A 159 17.81 24.55 -6.51
CA TYR A 159 16.40 24.47 -6.14
C TYR A 159 15.65 25.74 -6.55
N LYS A 160 14.35 25.60 -6.79
CA LYS A 160 13.45 26.73 -7.02
C LYS A 160 12.50 26.89 -5.83
N LYS A 161 12.24 28.14 -5.43
CA LYS A 161 11.24 28.44 -4.40
C LYS A 161 9.83 28.34 -4.99
N PRO A 162 8.86 27.75 -4.27
CA PRO A 162 7.48 27.69 -4.71
C PRO A 162 6.86 29.09 -4.72
N LYS A 163 5.88 29.31 -5.59
CA LYS A 163 4.98 30.47 -5.45
C LYS A 163 4.19 30.33 -4.15
N LEU A 164 3.83 31.46 -3.53
CA LEU A 164 3.08 31.46 -2.27
C LEU A 164 1.77 30.69 -2.37
N ALA A 165 1.01 30.87 -3.47
CA ALA A 165 -0.23 30.14 -3.71
C ALA A 165 -0.02 28.62 -3.80
N SER A 166 1.05 28.18 -4.45
CA SER A 166 1.40 26.76 -4.57
C SER A 166 1.77 26.17 -3.22
N PHE A 167 2.57 26.90 -2.43
CA PHE A 167 2.97 26.48 -1.09
C PHE A 167 1.76 26.37 -0.16
N VAL A 168 0.87 27.37 -0.14
CA VAL A 168 -0.34 27.35 0.69
C VAL A 168 -1.28 26.20 0.30
N ALA A 169 -1.46 25.94 -0.99
CA ALA A 169 -2.30 24.83 -1.45
C ALA A 169 -1.79 23.47 -0.95
N VAL A 170 -0.48 23.21 -1.04
CA VAL A 170 0.11 21.96 -0.52
C VAL A 170 0.08 21.93 0.99
N PHE A 171 0.33 23.05 1.67
CA PHE A 171 0.27 23.15 3.12
C PHE A 171 -1.11 22.73 3.64
N ILE A 172 -2.19 23.23 3.03
CA ILE A 172 -3.57 22.85 3.38
C ILE A 172 -3.82 21.36 3.09
N ALA A 173 -3.39 20.86 1.93
CA ALA A 173 -3.59 19.47 1.54
C ALA A 173 -2.84 18.49 2.47
N GLU A 174 -1.57 18.77 2.79
CA GLU A 174 -0.76 17.95 3.70
C GLU A 174 -1.24 18.03 5.15
N THR A 175 -1.73 19.19 5.60
CA THR A 175 -2.32 19.33 6.95
C THR A 175 -3.62 18.52 7.05
N THR A 176 -4.50 18.66 6.06
CA THR A 176 -5.73 17.88 5.94
C THR A 176 -5.45 16.37 5.99
N TYR A 177 -4.48 15.93 5.19
CA TYR A 177 -4.02 14.55 5.18
C TYR A 177 -3.48 14.10 6.54
N ALA A 178 -2.61 14.88 7.18
CA ALA A 178 -1.99 14.52 8.46
C ALA A 178 -3.04 14.38 9.58
N VAL A 179 -4.04 15.27 9.60
CA VAL A 179 -5.18 15.18 10.53
C VAL A 179 -6.01 13.92 10.22
N GLY A 180 -6.38 13.70 8.96
CA GLY A 180 -7.14 12.51 8.56
C GLY A 180 -6.45 11.19 8.91
N LEU A 181 -5.13 11.12 8.68
CA LEU A 181 -4.32 9.94 8.98
C LEU A 181 -4.21 9.72 10.49
N SER A 182 -4.08 10.79 11.28
CA SER A 182 -4.02 10.69 12.73
C SER A 182 -5.34 10.21 13.32
N VAL A 183 -6.48 10.71 12.84
CA VAL A 183 -7.81 10.23 13.24
C VAL A 183 -8.00 8.77 12.84
N LEU A 184 -7.58 8.38 11.63
CA LEU A 184 -7.65 6.99 11.19
C LEU A 184 -6.85 6.06 12.12
N VAL A 185 -5.59 6.40 12.42
CA VAL A 185 -4.67 5.51 13.16
C VAL A 185 -4.95 5.46 14.66
N PHE A 186 -5.27 6.60 15.28
CA PHE A 186 -5.43 6.67 16.73
C PHE A 186 -6.88 6.47 17.19
N VAL A 187 -7.88 6.82 16.40
CA VAL A 187 -9.30 6.71 16.80
C VAL A 187 -9.95 5.50 16.15
N ILE A 188 -9.93 5.44 14.81
CA ILE A 188 -10.78 4.48 14.08
C ILE A 188 -10.20 3.06 14.07
N LEU A 189 -8.92 2.91 13.71
CA LEU A 189 -8.29 1.58 13.62
C LEU A 189 -8.22 0.82 14.96
N PRO A 190 -8.07 1.47 16.13
CA PRO A 190 -8.12 0.77 17.42
C PRO A 190 -9.52 0.29 17.81
N ASP A 191 -10.57 1.02 17.42
CA ASP A 191 -11.95 0.66 17.75
C ASP A 191 -12.46 -0.48 16.84
N LEU A 192 -11.96 -0.57 15.60
CA LEU A 192 -12.33 -1.62 14.64
C LEU A 192 -11.62 -2.96 14.88
N ASP A 193 -12.31 -4.05 14.55
CA ASP A 193 -11.71 -5.38 14.45
C ASP A 193 -10.73 -5.44 13.27
N VAL A 194 -9.71 -6.31 13.36
CA VAL A 194 -8.59 -6.30 12.40
C VAL A 194 -8.99 -6.59 10.97
N ILE A 195 -10.04 -7.38 10.76
CA ILE A 195 -10.58 -7.71 9.44
C ILE A 195 -11.30 -6.49 8.85
N LYS A 196 -12.14 -5.82 9.65
CA LYS A 196 -12.85 -4.59 9.24
C LYS A 196 -11.87 -3.47 8.94
N ALA A 197 -10.86 -3.31 9.81
CA ALA A 197 -9.75 -2.38 9.61
C ALA A 197 -9.00 -2.63 8.29
N ALA A 198 -8.71 -3.90 7.95
CA ALA A 198 -8.09 -4.25 6.68
C ALA A 198 -8.97 -3.89 5.47
N MET A 199 -10.27 -4.18 5.54
CA MET A 199 -11.23 -3.84 4.49
C MET A 199 -11.37 -2.33 4.30
N LEU A 200 -11.38 -1.56 5.40
CA LEU A 200 -11.50 -0.09 5.37
C LEU A 200 -10.37 0.56 4.57
N THR A 201 -9.16 -0.01 4.57
CA THR A 201 -8.04 0.57 3.81
C THR A 201 -8.26 0.61 2.29
N ASN A 202 -9.18 -0.20 1.74
CA ASN A 202 -9.57 -0.14 0.33
C ASN A 202 -10.37 1.13 -0.02
N CYS A 203 -11.05 1.74 0.96
CA CYS A 203 -11.95 2.87 0.75
C CYS A 203 -11.21 4.24 0.69
N VAL A 204 -9.88 4.23 0.82
CA VAL A 204 -9.04 5.44 0.90
C VAL A 204 -8.84 6.13 -0.46
N CYS A 205 -9.44 5.63 -1.54
CA CYS A 205 -9.20 6.13 -2.89
C CYS A 205 -10.29 7.11 -3.40
N PHE A 206 -11.16 7.62 -2.53
CA PHE A 206 -12.31 8.44 -2.92
C PHE A 206 -11.96 9.75 -3.64
N VAL A 207 -11.14 10.65 -3.05
CA VAL A 207 -10.74 11.91 -3.72
C VAL A 207 -10.01 11.66 -5.04
N PRO A 208 -9.03 10.72 -5.13
CA PRO A 208 -8.44 10.31 -6.40
C PRO A 208 -9.47 9.87 -7.46
N ALA A 209 -10.50 9.10 -7.08
CA ALA A 209 -11.55 8.67 -7.99
C ALA A 209 -12.34 9.85 -8.57
N VAL A 210 -12.73 10.79 -7.71
CA VAL A 210 -13.44 12.02 -8.13
C VAL A 210 -12.56 12.86 -9.05
N LEU A 211 -11.31 13.10 -8.68
CA LEU A 211 -10.37 13.88 -9.50
C LEU A 211 -10.09 13.19 -10.83
N ALA A 212 -9.98 11.85 -10.87
CA ALA A 212 -9.82 11.10 -12.10
C ALA A 212 -10.92 11.41 -13.11
N LEU A 213 -12.18 11.39 -12.65
CA LEU A 213 -13.36 11.70 -13.46
C LEU A 213 -13.35 13.15 -13.95
N LEU A 214 -13.12 14.10 -13.04
CA LEU A 214 -13.08 15.54 -13.34
C LEU A 214 -11.93 15.93 -14.28
N SER A 215 -10.88 15.12 -14.31
CA SER A 215 -9.70 15.34 -15.13
C SER A 215 -9.80 14.77 -16.55
N ARG A 216 -10.84 14.00 -16.88
CA ARG A 216 -10.99 13.40 -18.22
C ARG A 216 -11.14 14.47 -19.30
N HIS A 217 -10.39 14.32 -20.39
CA HIS A 217 -10.43 15.24 -21.54
C HIS A 217 -10.85 14.52 -22.83
N SER A 218 -11.31 15.29 -23.83
CA SER A 218 -11.88 14.76 -25.09
C SER A 218 -10.87 14.03 -25.99
N GLY A 219 -9.57 14.12 -25.69
CA GLY A 219 -8.50 13.50 -26.48
C GLY A 219 -8.16 12.07 -26.08
N GLU A 220 -8.79 11.53 -25.02
CA GLU A 220 -8.50 10.17 -24.54
C GLU A 220 -9.23 9.09 -25.35
N SER A 221 -8.52 8.02 -25.68
CA SER A 221 -9.13 6.79 -26.24
C SER A 221 -10.10 6.17 -25.23
N LYS A 222 -11.22 5.64 -25.74
CA LYS A 222 -12.30 4.97 -24.98
C LYS A 222 -12.84 5.81 -23.81
N ARG A 223 -12.87 7.14 -23.96
CA ARG A 223 -13.39 8.09 -22.97
C ARG A 223 -14.75 7.70 -22.35
N PRO A 224 -15.81 7.35 -23.11
CA PRO A 224 -17.11 7.07 -22.50
C PRO A 224 -17.05 5.87 -21.55
N LEU A 225 -16.32 4.81 -21.92
CA LEU A 225 -16.12 3.63 -21.07
C LEU A 225 -15.36 4.00 -19.79
N LYS A 226 -14.29 4.80 -19.92
CA LYS A 226 -13.51 5.26 -18.74
C LYS A 226 -14.37 6.07 -17.77
N ILE A 227 -15.23 6.95 -18.29
CA ILE A 227 -16.17 7.74 -17.47
C ILE A 227 -17.14 6.83 -16.72
N ILE A 228 -17.70 5.81 -17.37
CA ILE A 228 -18.62 4.86 -16.73
C ILE A 228 -17.92 4.13 -15.58
N PHE A 229 -16.71 3.62 -15.81
CA PHE A 229 -15.94 2.93 -14.77
C PHE A 229 -15.48 3.88 -13.65
N ASP A 230 -15.14 5.13 -13.97
CA ASP A 230 -14.81 6.14 -12.95
C ASP A 230 -16.04 6.44 -12.05
N ILE A 231 -17.23 6.60 -12.63
CA ILE A 231 -18.49 6.80 -11.88
C ILE A 231 -18.79 5.59 -11.00
N LEU A 232 -18.68 4.38 -11.56
CA LEU A 232 -18.89 3.14 -10.82
C LEU A 232 -17.89 3.03 -9.65
N ALA A 233 -16.61 3.35 -9.87
CA ALA A 233 -15.61 3.34 -8.82
C ALA A 233 -15.91 4.36 -7.71
N ILE A 234 -16.40 5.55 -8.04
CA ILE A 234 -16.82 6.56 -7.04
C ILE A 234 -17.99 6.03 -6.21
N ILE A 235 -19.01 5.44 -6.85
CA ILE A 235 -20.17 4.88 -6.15
C ILE A 235 -19.72 3.77 -5.19
N ILE A 236 -18.90 2.83 -5.68
CA ILE A 236 -18.39 1.72 -4.88
C ILE A 236 -17.53 2.21 -3.71
N GLN A 237 -16.64 3.19 -3.91
CA GLN A 237 -15.87 3.79 -2.82
C GLN A 237 -16.79 4.50 -1.81
N GLY A 238 -17.81 5.20 -2.31
CA GLY A 238 -18.80 5.91 -1.49
C GLY A 238 -19.69 4.99 -0.66
N THR A 239 -19.96 3.75 -1.08
CA THR A 239 -20.75 2.81 -0.26
C THR A 239 -20.06 2.51 1.07
N GLY A 240 -18.72 2.52 1.12
CA GLY A 240 -17.97 2.38 2.36
C GLY A 240 -18.34 3.44 3.40
N PHE A 241 -18.72 4.65 2.97
CA PHE A 241 -19.11 5.72 3.89
C PHE A 241 -20.44 5.48 4.60
N VAL A 242 -21.30 4.63 4.04
CA VAL A 242 -22.62 4.32 4.60
C VAL A 242 -22.59 2.97 5.32
N VAL A 243 -21.93 1.96 4.73
CA VAL A 243 -21.87 0.61 5.29
C VAL A 243 -21.17 0.59 6.65
N TRP A 244 -20.03 1.29 6.80
CA TRP A 244 -19.26 1.25 8.04
C TRP A 244 -19.98 1.90 9.23
N PRO A 245 -20.55 3.13 9.12
CA PRO A 245 -21.32 3.72 10.21
C PRO A 245 -22.61 2.98 10.56
N LEU A 246 -23.20 2.23 9.63
CA LEU A 246 -24.41 1.43 9.91
C LEU A 246 -24.10 0.10 10.59
N THR A 247 -22.91 -0.46 10.34
CA THR A 247 -22.52 -1.77 10.89
C THR A 247 -21.96 -1.65 12.31
N GLU A 248 -21.37 -0.51 12.65
CA GLU A 248 -20.82 -0.24 13.99
C GLU A 248 -21.83 0.52 14.86
N ILE A 249 -22.10 -0.02 16.05
CA ILE A 249 -23.06 0.56 17.02
C ILE A 249 -22.42 1.76 17.78
N ASP A 250 -21.10 1.93 17.68
CA ASP A 250 -20.36 2.95 18.40
C ASP A 250 -20.56 4.37 17.85
N SER A 251 -20.73 5.33 18.76
CA SER A 251 -20.94 6.75 18.44
C SER A 251 -19.82 7.38 17.59
N MET A 252 -18.62 6.79 17.56
CA MET A 252 -17.46 7.29 16.82
C MET A 252 -17.41 6.81 15.37
N ALA A 253 -18.31 5.90 14.95
CA ALA A 253 -18.32 5.34 13.60
C ALA A 253 -18.55 6.39 12.50
N TRP A 254 -19.20 7.51 12.81
CA TRP A 254 -19.39 8.65 11.91
C TRP A 254 -18.08 9.39 11.54
N LEU A 255 -16.99 9.18 12.27
CA LEU A 255 -15.68 9.73 11.91
C LEU A 255 -15.02 8.97 10.76
N ILE A 256 -15.47 7.74 10.45
CA ILE A 256 -14.89 6.89 9.40
C ILE A 256 -14.92 7.55 8.01
N PRO A 257 -16.08 8.02 7.50
CA PRO A 257 -16.13 8.66 6.19
C PRO A 257 -15.26 9.92 6.11
N VAL A 258 -15.22 10.67 7.22
CA VAL A 258 -14.44 11.90 7.33
C VAL A 258 -12.94 11.58 7.23
N SER A 259 -12.43 10.66 8.07
CA SER A 259 -10.99 10.35 8.08
C SER A 259 -10.51 9.80 6.73
N VAL A 260 -11.26 8.88 6.14
CA VAL A 260 -10.91 8.22 4.87
C VAL A 260 -10.88 9.23 3.73
N THR A 261 -11.85 10.15 3.71
CA THR A 261 -11.87 11.26 2.74
C THR A 261 -10.67 12.17 2.92
N LEU A 262 -10.36 12.60 4.15
CA LEU A 262 -9.22 13.47 4.43
C LEU A 262 -7.88 12.81 4.05
N VAL A 263 -7.71 11.51 4.32
CA VAL A 263 -6.51 10.75 3.92
C VAL A 263 -6.37 10.72 2.39
N SER A 264 -7.49 10.53 1.68
CA SER A 264 -7.49 10.43 0.22
C SER A 264 -7.00 11.71 -0.50
N VAL A 265 -7.08 12.87 0.16
CA VAL A 265 -6.58 14.15 -0.38
C VAL A 265 -5.10 14.08 -0.74
N ARG A 266 -4.29 13.27 -0.06
CA ARG A 266 -2.83 13.19 -0.25
C ARG A 266 -2.36 13.05 -1.69
N TRP A 267 -3.10 12.32 -2.51
CA TRP A 267 -2.70 11.96 -3.88
C TRP A 267 -3.35 12.84 -4.95
N TRP A 268 -3.95 13.98 -4.55
CA TRP A 268 -4.64 14.88 -5.48
C TRP A 268 -3.79 15.28 -6.68
N GLU A 269 -2.49 15.55 -6.47
CA GLU A 269 -1.54 15.99 -7.52
C GLU A 269 -1.43 15.00 -8.67
N ASN A 270 -1.59 13.71 -8.40
CA ASN A 270 -1.42 12.67 -9.41
C ASN A 270 -2.64 12.52 -10.34
N TYR A 271 -3.82 12.98 -9.91
CA TYR A 271 -5.08 12.75 -10.61
C TYR A 271 -5.60 13.97 -11.37
N ILE A 272 -4.74 14.97 -11.57
CA ILE A 272 -5.08 16.24 -12.22
C ILE A 272 -4.28 16.43 -13.52
N ASP A 273 -5.01 16.80 -14.57
CA ASP A 273 -4.52 17.10 -15.91
C ASP A 273 -4.86 18.56 -16.33
N MET A 274 -3.92 19.19 -17.02
CA MET A 274 -4.05 20.53 -17.58
C MET A 274 -5.07 20.60 -18.73
N LYS A 275 -5.33 19.47 -19.40
CA LYS A 275 -6.29 19.38 -20.52
C LYS A 275 -7.75 19.24 -20.07
N SER A 276 -8.01 19.23 -18.76
CA SER A 276 -9.37 19.12 -18.23
C SER A 276 -10.26 20.28 -18.72
N PRO A 277 -11.54 20.04 -19.06
CA PRO A 277 -12.48 21.10 -19.42
C PRO A 277 -12.76 22.05 -18.25
N ILE A 278 -12.61 21.59 -17.00
CA ILE A 278 -13.01 22.32 -15.79
C ILE A 278 -11.94 23.38 -15.44
N PRO A 279 -12.30 24.68 -15.36
CA PRO A 279 -11.35 25.76 -15.04
C PRO A 279 -10.63 25.58 -13.70
N PHE A 280 -11.34 25.08 -12.69
CA PHE A 280 -10.77 24.81 -11.36
C PHE A 280 -9.64 23.78 -11.42
N ILE A 281 -9.86 22.67 -12.13
CA ILE A 281 -8.85 21.59 -12.30
C ILE A 281 -7.62 22.12 -13.06
N ARG A 282 -7.82 22.97 -14.08
CA ARG A 282 -6.72 23.63 -14.81
C ARG A 282 -5.86 24.53 -13.91
N LYS A 283 -6.50 25.31 -13.03
CA LYS A 283 -5.79 26.13 -12.04
C LYS A 283 -4.97 25.27 -11.09
N LEU A 284 -5.55 24.16 -10.61
CA LEU A 284 -4.89 23.22 -9.70
C LEU A 284 -3.74 22.45 -10.40
N SER A 285 -3.87 22.18 -11.70
CA SER A 285 -2.79 21.64 -12.55
C SER A 285 -1.62 22.62 -12.71
N THR A 286 -1.90 23.92 -12.83
CA THR A 286 -0.84 24.95 -12.88
C THR A 286 -0.04 24.99 -11.57
N ILE A 287 -0.71 24.78 -10.44
CA ILE A 287 -0.07 24.64 -9.12
C ILE A 287 0.79 23.37 -9.08
N LYS A 288 0.26 22.22 -9.53
CA LYS A 288 1.00 20.94 -9.65
C LYS A 288 2.32 21.13 -10.42
N GLU A 289 2.32 21.84 -11.54
CA GLU A 289 3.53 22.06 -12.35
C GLU A 289 4.58 22.95 -11.67
N ASP A 290 4.16 23.95 -10.90
CA ASP A 290 5.06 24.77 -10.08
C ASP A 290 5.70 23.91 -8.98
N LEU A 291 4.87 23.11 -8.28
CA LEU A 291 5.30 22.21 -7.21
C LEU A 291 6.28 21.15 -7.70
N ARG A 292 6.11 20.61 -8.91
CA ARG A 292 7.04 19.64 -9.49
C ARG A 292 8.49 20.15 -9.48
N LYS A 293 8.69 21.47 -9.64
CA LYS A 293 10.01 22.11 -9.66
C LYS A 293 10.51 22.54 -8.28
N SER A 294 9.60 22.84 -7.35
CA SER A 294 9.93 23.39 -6.02
C SER A 294 9.69 22.44 -4.85
N ARG A 295 9.31 21.19 -5.12
CA ARG A 295 8.84 20.22 -4.11
C ARG A 295 9.80 20.04 -2.95
N TYR A 296 11.10 19.83 -3.22
CA TYR A 296 12.08 19.58 -2.17
C TYR A 296 12.19 20.74 -1.19
N PHE A 297 12.12 21.98 -1.67
CA PHE A 297 12.12 23.15 -0.79
C PHE A 297 10.87 23.18 0.10
N ALA A 298 9.70 22.92 -0.46
CA ALA A 298 8.45 22.89 0.30
C ALA A 298 8.44 21.78 1.36
N TYR A 299 8.95 20.58 1.02
CA TYR A 299 8.93 19.41 1.90
C TYR A 299 9.87 19.50 3.11
N ILE A 300 10.86 20.42 3.12
CA ILE A 300 11.63 20.72 4.34
C ILE A 300 10.69 21.24 5.44
N PHE A 301 9.84 22.22 5.10
CA PHE A 301 8.89 22.81 6.05
C PHE A 301 7.70 21.88 6.30
N LEU A 302 7.17 21.26 5.25
CA LEU A 302 5.98 20.41 5.35
C LEU A 302 6.25 19.15 6.18
N SER A 303 7.39 18.48 6.03
CA SER A 303 7.67 17.28 6.82
C SER A 303 7.82 17.58 8.31
N ILE A 304 8.45 18.71 8.68
CA ILE A 304 8.50 19.16 10.08
C ILE A 304 7.08 19.46 10.58
N TRP A 305 6.31 20.22 9.80
CA TRP A 305 4.94 20.57 10.16
C TRP A 305 4.05 19.34 10.36
N LYS A 306 4.16 18.33 9.50
CA LYS A 306 3.39 17.08 9.62
C LYS A 306 3.74 16.32 10.90
N ILE A 307 5.02 16.24 11.26
CA ILE A 307 5.44 15.62 12.53
C ILE A 307 4.80 16.36 13.71
N ILE A 308 4.78 17.70 13.68
CA ILE A 308 4.10 18.53 14.70
C ILE A 308 2.59 18.23 14.74
N VAL A 309 1.92 18.21 13.59
CA VAL A 309 0.47 17.92 13.52
C VAL A 309 0.17 16.51 14.05
N ILE A 310 0.95 15.50 13.66
CA ILE A 310 0.79 14.11 14.15
C ILE A 310 1.03 14.05 15.66
N PHE A 311 2.03 14.76 16.18
CA PHE A 311 2.31 14.83 17.62
C PHE A 311 1.17 15.52 18.39
N CYS A 312 0.67 16.66 17.89
CA CYS A 312 -0.47 17.35 18.47
C CYS A 312 -1.75 16.50 18.42
N ALA A 313 -1.98 15.77 17.32
CA ALA A 313 -3.12 14.88 17.18
C ALA A 313 -3.04 13.67 18.11
N MET A 314 -1.84 13.10 18.31
CA MET A 314 -1.59 12.07 19.32
C MET A 314 -1.96 12.59 20.72
N PHE A 315 -1.52 13.79 21.09
CA PHE A 315 -1.87 14.40 22.37
C PHE A 315 -3.37 14.70 22.50
N GLY A 316 -4.00 15.19 21.43
CA GLY A 316 -5.45 15.42 21.38
C GLY A 316 -6.26 14.14 21.57
N PHE A 317 -5.88 13.05 20.89
CA PHE A 317 -6.49 11.73 21.08
C PHE A 317 -6.39 11.24 22.53
N LEU A 318 -5.22 11.41 23.14
CA LEU A 318 -5.00 11.04 24.54
C LEU A 318 -5.86 11.86 25.48
N HIS A 319 -6.00 13.16 25.25
CA HIS A 319 -6.87 13.99 26.08
C HIS A 319 -8.36 13.59 25.98
N LEU A 320 -8.79 13.12 24.80
CA LEU A 320 -10.15 12.60 24.60
C LEU A 320 -10.35 11.18 25.15
N THR A 321 -9.27 10.48 25.49
CA THR A 321 -9.29 9.05 25.82
C THR A 321 -8.92 8.74 27.25
N MET A 322 -7.93 9.44 27.75
CA MET A 322 -7.34 9.24 29.06
C MET A 322 -7.71 10.45 29.92
N ASN A 323 -8.14 10.19 31.16
CA ASN A 323 -8.49 11.26 32.09
C ASN A 323 -7.28 12.17 32.42
N ASP A 324 -6.05 11.63 32.39
CA ASP A 324 -4.81 12.39 32.58
C ASP A 324 -3.87 12.24 31.38
N ALA A 325 -3.85 13.23 30.49
CA ALA A 325 -2.96 13.25 29.33
C ALA A 325 -1.47 13.35 29.72
N SER A 326 -1.14 13.83 30.93
CA SER A 326 0.25 13.89 31.40
C SER A 326 0.83 12.51 31.72
N LEU A 327 -0.04 11.50 31.85
CA LEU A 327 0.35 10.11 32.08
C LEU A 327 1.31 9.61 31.00
N ILE A 328 1.12 9.99 29.73
CA ILE A 328 1.97 9.51 28.64
C ILE A 328 3.45 9.84 28.83
N PHE A 329 3.77 11.01 29.40
CA PHE A 329 5.15 11.44 29.65
C PHE A 329 5.68 10.88 30.97
N LYS A 330 4.84 10.87 32.02
CA LYS A 330 5.21 10.35 33.34
C LYS A 330 5.51 8.85 33.30
N VAL A 331 4.70 8.12 32.56
CA VAL A 331 4.69 6.66 32.52
C VAL A 331 5.54 6.09 31.38
N PHE A 332 5.99 6.90 30.41
CA PHE A 332 6.76 6.40 29.26
C PHE A 332 7.92 5.49 29.68
N ALA A 333 8.82 5.99 30.53
CA ALA A 333 10.00 5.25 30.96
C ALA A 333 9.68 4.03 31.84
N SER A 334 8.60 4.08 32.62
CA SER A 334 8.17 2.94 33.45
C SER A 334 7.40 1.89 32.66
N SER A 335 6.67 2.29 31.61
CA SER A 335 5.93 1.38 30.72
C SER A 335 6.85 0.56 29.82
N LEU A 336 8.02 1.12 29.51
CA LEU A 336 9.15 0.41 28.90
C LEU A 336 10.01 -0.31 29.95
N ARG A 337 9.44 -0.73 31.08
CA ARG A 337 10.09 -1.66 32.02
C ARG A 337 9.16 -2.84 32.27
N SER A 338 9.75 -3.96 32.68
CA SER A 338 9.01 -5.16 33.05
C SER A 338 8.06 -4.85 34.20
N HIS A 339 6.78 -5.17 34.03
CA HIS A 339 5.76 -5.01 35.06
C HIS A 339 4.76 -6.17 35.00
N SER A 340 4.05 -6.41 36.10
CA SER A 340 3.10 -7.51 36.23
C SER A 340 1.73 -7.16 35.67
N ILE A 341 1.22 -8.02 34.80
CA ILE A 341 -0.13 -7.98 34.26
C ILE A 341 -0.97 -9.03 35.02
N SER A 342 -2.07 -8.60 35.63
CA SER A 342 -3.00 -9.50 36.34
C SER A 342 -3.89 -10.25 35.36
N VAL A 343 -3.92 -11.58 35.47
CA VAL A 343 -4.89 -12.45 34.80
C VAL A 343 -6.10 -12.61 35.72
N GLN A 344 -7.31 -12.41 35.18
CA GLN A 344 -8.56 -12.60 35.93
C GLN A 344 -9.32 -13.81 35.40
N GLN A 345 -9.96 -14.55 36.30
CA GLN A 345 -10.84 -15.65 35.91
C GLN A 345 -12.18 -15.10 35.40
N ILE A 346 -12.67 -15.62 34.27
CA ILE A 346 -14.03 -15.32 33.80
C ILE A 346 -15.01 -15.98 34.76
N LYS A 347 -15.70 -15.18 35.59
CA LYS A 347 -16.85 -15.66 36.36
C LYS A 347 -18.06 -15.68 35.42
N ARG A 348 -18.38 -16.84 34.84
CA ARG A 348 -19.69 -17.02 34.21
C ARG A 348 -20.75 -16.90 35.31
N LEU A 349 -21.48 -15.79 35.35
CA LEU A 349 -22.71 -15.70 36.15
C LEU A 349 -23.68 -16.73 35.55
N ILE A 350 -23.74 -17.90 36.16
CA ILE A 350 -24.84 -18.83 35.96
C ILE A 350 -26.09 -18.10 36.52
N PRO A 351 -27.20 -17.95 35.76
CA PRO A 351 -28.44 -17.48 36.31
C PRO A 351 -28.80 -18.32 37.53
N LEU A 352 -28.82 -17.67 38.69
CA LEU A 352 -28.98 -18.29 39.99
C LEU A 352 -30.43 -18.76 40.16
N GLU A 353 -30.79 -19.90 39.58
CA GLU A 353 -32.12 -20.48 39.80
C GLU A 353 -32.16 -21.99 40.02
N ILE A 354 -31.04 -22.72 39.91
CA ILE A 354 -31.06 -24.17 40.19
C ILE A 354 -29.72 -24.61 40.79
N LEU A 355 -29.60 -24.56 42.12
CA LEU A 355 -28.93 -25.55 43.00
C LEU A 355 -28.69 -24.92 44.40
N PRO A 356 -29.37 -25.39 45.46
CA PRO A 356 -28.91 -25.17 46.83
C PRO A 356 -27.75 -26.13 47.12
N ASP A 357 -26.83 -25.70 47.97
CA ASP A 357 -25.73 -26.48 48.55
C ASP A 357 -24.45 -26.61 47.72
N ILE A 358 -23.70 -25.50 47.64
CA ILE A 358 -22.23 -25.57 47.64
C ILE A 358 -21.72 -24.69 48.79
N PRO A 359 -20.96 -25.22 49.76
CA PRO A 359 -20.41 -24.42 50.85
C PRO A 359 -19.49 -23.34 50.28
N THR A 360 -19.75 -22.10 50.70
CA THR A 360 -18.97 -20.92 50.36
C THR A 360 -17.59 -21.00 51.02
N ALA A 361 -16.63 -21.62 50.34
CA ALA A 361 -15.19 -21.55 50.59
C ALA A 361 -14.51 -21.82 49.23
N SER A 362 -13.84 -20.90 48.55
CA SER A 362 -12.78 -20.00 49.00
C SER A 362 -12.63 -18.83 48.00
N PRO A 363 -12.51 -17.55 48.42
CA PRO A 363 -12.09 -16.47 47.54
C PRO A 363 -10.55 -16.43 47.50
N LEU A 364 -9.92 -17.51 47.05
CA LEU A 364 -8.58 -17.40 46.48
C LEU A 364 -8.79 -17.10 45.01
N ASP A 365 -8.96 -15.81 44.74
CA ASP A 365 -8.75 -15.20 43.45
C ASP A 365 -7.28 -15.50 43.10
N GLU A 366 -7.00 -16.67 42.52
CA GLU A 366 -5.66 -17.01 42.01
C GLU A 366 -5.34 -16.07 40.85
N GLN A 367 -4.88 -14.87 41.20
CA GLN A 367 -4.40 -13.87 40.26
C GLN A 367 -3.02 -14.33 39.78
N ALA A 368 -3.01 -15.15 38.73
CA ALA A 368 -1.77 -15.41 38.03
C ALA A 368 -1.28 -14.11 37.39
N THR A 369 0.00 -13.77 37.62
CA THR A 369 0.60 -12.57 37.05
C THR A 369 1.52 -12.95 35.90
N ILE A 370 1.38 -12.29 34.75
CA ILE A 370 2.29 -12.42 33.61
C ILE A 370 3.27 -11.25 33.64
N MET A 371 4.55 -11.53 33.40
CA MET A 371 5.56 -10.47 33.21
C MET A 371 5.44 -9.88 31.80
N SER A 372 5.31 -8.56 31.71
CA SER A 372 5.28 -7.86 30.44
C SER A 372 6.64 -7.89 29.74
N SER A 373 6.62 -8.06 28.42
CA SER A 373 7.81 -7.97 27.57
C SER A 373 8.05 -6.51 27.17
N THR A 374 9.11 -5.94 27.71
CA THR A 374 9.47 -4.53 27.59
C THR A 374 9.70 -4.05 26.14
N MET A 375 10.35 -4.86 25.31
CA MET A 375 10.85 -4.40 23.99
C MET A 375 9.90 -4.73 22.84
N THR A 376 8.83 -5.50 23.08
CA THR A 376 7.92 -5.96 22.03
C THR A 376 7.30 -4.82 21.21
N PRO A 377 6.77 -3.73 21.80
CA PRO A 377 6.19 -2.63 21.02
C PRO A 377 7.20 -1.95 20.10
N ILE A 378 8.47 -1.85 20.53
CA ILE A 378 9.55 -1.24 19.75
C ILE A 378 9.96 -2.16 18.61
N TYR A 379 10.14 -3.46 18.86
CA TYR A 379 10.48 -4.42 17.81
C TYR A 379 9.41 -4.47 16.71
N ILE A 380 8.13 -4.46 17.08
CA ILE A 380 7.04 -4.45 16.09
C ILE A 380 7.03 -3.15 15.28
N ALA A 381 7.27 -1.99 15.91
CA ALA A 381 7.39 -0.72 15.20
C ALA A 381 8.56 -0.73 14.20
N LEU A 382 9.72 -1.28 14.60
CA LEU A 382 10.89 -1.42 13.72
C LEU A 382 10.62 -2.38 12.55
N ILE A 383 9.96 -3.51 12.80
CA ILE A 383 9.55 -4.44 11.74
C ILE A 383 8.62 -3.73 10.74
N GLN A 384 7.65 -2.95 11.24
CA GLN A 384 6.73 -2.20 10.38
C GLN A 384 7.47 -1.18 9.51
N ILE A 385 8.38 -0.40 10.10
CA ILE A 385 9.17 0.61 9.38
C ILE A 385 10.05 -0.05 8.32
N MET A 386 10.74 -1.14 8.68
CA MET A 386 11.62 -1.84 7.75
C MET A 386 10.83 -2.52 6.63
N ALA A 387 9.69 -3.13 6.93
CA ALA A 387 8.81 -3.74 5.93
C ALA A 387 8.25 -2.69 4.96
N SER A 388 7.74 -1.57 5.46
CA SER A 388 7.24 -0.48 4.62
C SER A 388 8.34 0.15 3.76
N LEU A 389 9.55 0.32 4.30
CA LEU A 389 10.72 0.78 3.55
C LEU A 389 11.14 -0.21 2.45
N LEU A 390 11.19 -1.51 2.75
CA LEU A 390 11.50 -2.55 1.78
C LEU A 390 10.50 -2.56 0.63
N CYS A 391 9.20 -2.50 0.94
CA CYS A 391 8.14 -2.42 -0.07
C CYS A 391 8.34 -1.22 -0.99
N TYR A 392 8.63 -0.03 -0.44
CA TYR A 392 8.90 1.17 -1.22
C TYR A 392 10.17 1.07 -2.07
N VAL A 393 11.26 0.51 -1.53
CA VAL A 393 12.53 0.38 -2.26
C VAL A 393 12.40 -0.62 -3.42
N PHE A 394 11.83 -1.79 -3.17
CA PHE A 394 11.65 -2.81 -4.22
C PHE A 394 10.56 -2.43 -5.22
N GLY A 395 9.51 -1.73 -4.79
CA GLY A 395 8.52 -1.16 -5.70
C GLY A 395 9.14 -0.13 -6.66
N LYS A 396 10.02 0.74 -6.15
CA LYS A 396 10.81 1.65 -7.00
C LYS A 396 11.76 0.90 -7.93
N PHE A 397 12.41 -0.14 -7.44
CA PHE A 397 13.30 -0.97 -8.25
C PHE A 397 12.53 -1.59 -9.41
N ALA A 398 11.41 -2.25 -9.15
CA ALA A 398 10.53 -2.84 -10.17
C ALA A 398 10.09 -1.81 -11.23
N CYS A 399 9.73 -0.61 -10.78
CA CYS A 399 9.36 0.51 -11.64
C CYS A 399 10.52 0.98 -12.54
N LYS A 400 11.76 0.96 -12.06
CA LYS A 400 12.95 1.41 -12.81
C LYS A 400 13.40 0.42 -13.86
N ILE A 401 13.24 -0.88 -13.61
CA ILE A 401 13.64 -1.94 -14.55
C ILE A 401 12.49 -2.38 -15.48
N CYS A 402 11.36 -1.66 -15.45
CA CYS A 402 10.18 -1.89 -16.28
C CYS A 402 9.52 -3.28 -16.11
N ILE A 403 9.60 -3.88 -14.92
CA ILE A 403 8.88 -5.14 -14.57
C ILE A 403 7.61 -4.88 -13.74
N GLN A 404 7.12 -3.65 -13.80
CA GLN A 404 6.12 -3.08 -12.90
C GLN A 404 4.80 -3.87 -12.89
N GLY A 405 4.32 -4.37 -14.03
CA GLY A 405 3.05 -5.11 -14.08
C GLY A 405 3.07 -6.33 -13.15
N PHE A 406 4.03 -7.23 -13.34
CA PHE A 406 4.12 -8.48 -12.59
C PHE A 406 4.65 -8.28 -11.16
N SER A 407 5.74 -7.54 -10.96
CA SER A 407 6.42 -7.48 -9.65
C SER A 407 6.06 -6.26 -8.80
N PHE A 408 5.17 -5.38 -9.26
CA PHE A 408 4.68 -4.23 -8.47
C PHE A 408 3.16 -4.11 -8.47
N ALA A 409 2.50 -4.02 -9.63
CA ALA A 409 1.05 -3.82 -9.71
C ALA A 409 0.27 -5.02 -9.14
N PHE A 410 0.63 -6.22 -9.58
CA PHE A 410 0.02 -7.46 -9.12
C PHE A 410 0.18 -7.71 -7.60
N PRO A 411 1.40 -7.69 -7.01
CA PRO A 411 1.56 -7.93 -5.56
C PRO A 411 0.91 -6.86 -4.69
N ILE A 412 0.93 -5.58 -5.12
CA ILE A 412 0.26 -4.51 -4.37
C ILE A 412 -1.26 -4.68 -4.38
N SER A 413 -1.85 -5.12 -5.50
CA SER A 413 -3.29 -5.42 -5.57
C SER A 413 -3.66 -6.66 -4.75
N LEU A 414 -2.76 -7.64 -4.65
CA LEU A 414 -2.94 -8.88 -3.90
C LEU A 414 -2.70 -8.72 -2.37
N THR A 415 -2.09 -7.62 -1.94
CA THR A 415 -1.70 -7.40 -0.53
C THR A 415 -2.89 -7.50 0.42
N ILE A 416 -4.04 -6.89 0.08
CA ILE A 416 -5.21 -6.87 0.96
C ILE A 416 -5.91 -8.24 1.03
N PRO A 417 -6.20 -8.93 -0.10
CA PRO A 417 -6.67 -10.31 -0.05
C PRO A 417 -5.79 -11.22 0.80
N VAL A 418 -4.46 -11.18 0.61
CA VAL A 418 -3.53 -12.02 1.37
C VAL A 418 -3.51 -11.64 2.85
N CYS A 419 -3.53 -10.34 3.15
CA CYS A 419 -3.57 -9.85 4.53
C CYS A 419 -4.87 -10.28 5.24
N ILE A 420 -6.03 -10.11 4.62
CA ILE A 420 -7.32 -10.54 5.18
C ILE A 420 -7.34 -12.05 5.39
N SER A 421 -6.94 -12.85 4.39
CA SER A 421 -6.89 -14.31 4.51
C SER A 421 -5.95 -14.76 5.63
N MET A 422 -4.78 -14.13 5.78
CA MET A 422 -3.83 -14.46 6.84
C MET A 422 -4.37 -14.06 8.24
N LEU A 423 -5.02 -12.91 8.37
CA LEU A 423 -5.63 -12.46 9.62
C LEU A 423 -6.81 -13.36 10.02
N ILE A 424 -7.65 -13.74 9.06
CA ILE A 424 -8.74 -14.69 9.24
C ILE A 424 -8.18 -16.03 9.73
N ALA A 425 -7.19 -16.59 9.04
CA ALA A 425 -6.57 -17.85 9.44
C ALA A 425 -5.94 -17.76 10.85
N ALA A 426 -5.21 -16.68 11.15
CA ALA A 426 -4.60 -16.48 12.47
C ALA A 426 -5.64 -16.36 13.59
N CYS A 427 -6.73 -15.63 13.36
CA CYS A 427 -7.83 -15.53 14.32
C CYS A 427 -8.55 -16.88 14.50
N GLY A 428 -8.77 -17.64 13.43
CA GLY A 428 -9.46 -18.94 13.49
C GLY A 428 -8.68 -19.95 14.31
N VAL A 429 -7.39 -20.10 14.01
CA VAL A 429 -6.49 -21.00 14.75
C VAL A 429 -6.42 -20.62 16.23
N ARG A 430 -6.42 -19.32 16.56
CA ARG A 430 -6.36 -18.84 17.95
C ARG A 430 -7.67 -19.07 18.73
N THR A 431 -8.82 -19.01 18.04
CA THR A 431 -10.13 -19.32 18.62
C THR A 431 -10.27 -20.81 18.92
N GLU A 432 -9.77 -21.68 18.05
CA GLU A 432 -9.76 -23.14 18.28
C GLU A 432 -8.74 -23.54 19.36
N ASN A 433 -7.52 -22.97 19.31
CA ASN A 433 -6.47 -23.26 20.28
C ASN A 433 -5.78 -21.98 20.77
N VAL A 434 -6.09 -21.63 22.02
CA VAL A 434 -5.59 -20.44 22.70
C VAL A 434 -4.06 -20.43 22.84
N CYS A 435 -3.42 -21.60 22.90
CA CYS A 435 -2.00 -21.76 23.13
C CYS A 435 -1.15 -21.83 21.85
N PHE A 436 -1.75 -21.77 20.66
CA PHE A 436 -1.02 -22.03 19.40
C PHE A 436 0.14 -21.07 19.13
N PHE A 437 -0.01 -19.78 19.46
CA PHE A 437 0.99 -18.74 19.19
C PHE A 437 1.90 -18.40 20.38
N GLU A 438 1.89 -19.20 21.45
CA GLU A 438 2.60 -18.91 22.71
C GLU A 438 4.12 -18.69 22.54
N ASP A 439 4.75 -19.43 21.62
CA ASP A 439 6.20 -19.37 21.41
C ASP A 439 6.64 -18.15 20.57
N ILE A 440 5.72 -17.54 19.83
CA ILE A 440 6.01 -16.43 18.90
C ILE A 440 5.55 -15.09 19.46
N ILE A 441 4.37 -15.07 20.08
CA ILE A 441 3.71 -13.85 20.55
C ILE A 441 3.50 -13.96 22.07
N PRO A 442 3.84 -12.92 22.86
CA PRO A 442 3.57 -12.92 24.29
C PRO A 442 2.10 -13.20 24.60
N LYS A 443 1.83 -14.00 25.64
CA LYS A 443 0.49 -14.53 25.98
C LYS A 443 -0.62 -13.48 26.13
N TYR A 444 -0.25 -12.25 26.49
CA TYR A 444 -1.16 -11.12 26.71
C TYR A 444 -1.36 -10.24 25.46
N LEU A 445 -0.71 -10.57 24.33
CA LEU A 445 -0.78 -9.81 23.09
C LEU A 445 -1.36 -10.66 21.96
N PHE A 446 -2.29 -10.08 21.22
CA PHE A 446 -2.84 -10.65 19.99
C PHE A 446 -3.66 -9.59 19.26
N TRP A 447 -3.93 -9.79 17.97
CA TRP A 447 -4.88 -8.99 17.21
C TRP A 447 -6.27 -8.98 17.87
N THR A 448 -7.03 -7.90 17.67
CA THR A 448 -8.43 -7.85 18.09
C THR A 448 -9.30 -8.57 17.06
N CYS A 449 -9.51 -9.86 17.28
CA CYS A 449 -10.33 -10.70 16.42
C CYS A 449 -11.82 -10.43 16.64
N PRO A 450 -12.66 -10.58 15.60
CA PRO A 450 -14.11 -10.47 15.76
C PRO A 450 -14.64 -11.56 16.69
N GLN A 451 -15.63 -11.22 17.52
CA GLN A 451 -16.28 -12.16 18.44
C GLN A 451 -17.44 -12.91 17.78
N GLY A 452 -17.70 -14.16 18.20
CA GLY A 452 -18.82 -15.00 17.74
C GLY A 452 -18.48 -15.96 16.58
N ASN A 453 -19.52 -16.57 15.99
CA ASN A 453 -19.42 -17.44 14.79
C ASN A 453 -19.12 -16.63 13.52
N PHE A 454 -18.25 -15.63 13.62
CA PHE A 454 -17.90 -14.72 12.54
C PHE A 454 -17.45 -15.47 11.29
N PHE A 455 -16.82 -16.64 11.38
CA PHE A 455 -16.47 -17.40 10.17
C PHE A 455 -17.69 -17.86 9.37
N GLN A 456 -18.69 -18.39 10.08
CA GLN A 456 -19.94 -18.84 9.46
C GLN A 456 -20.79 -17.64 9.02
N ASP A 457 -20.79 -16.55 9.79
CA ASP A 457 -21.48 -15.31 9.42
C ASP A 457 -20.75 -14.54 8.32
N PHE A 458 -19.43 -14.60 8.23
CA PHE A 458 -18.65 -13.92 7.19
C PHE A 458 -18.81 -14.65 5.86
N ILE A 459 -18.74 -15.99 5.87
CA ILE A 459 -18.94 -16.81 4.66
C ILE A 459 -20.42 -16.84 4.27
N SER A 460 -21.36 -16.89 5.23
CA SER A 460 -22.80 -16.96 4.93
C SER A 460 -23.51 -15.62 4.81
N SER A 461 -23.00 -14.53 5.42
CA SER A 461 -23.59 -13.20 5.25
C SER A 461 -23.28 -12.67 3.86
N GLN A 462 -24.27 -12.00 3.30
CA GLN A 462 -24.23 -11.38 1.98
C GLN A 462 -23.30 -10.15 1.89
N TYR A 463 -22.29 -10.03 2.75
CA TYR A 463 -21.39 -8.87 2.80
C TYR A 463 -19.91 -9.20 2.51
N ALA A 464 -19.52 -10.48 2.48
CA ALA A 464 -18.14 -10.86 2.14
C ALA A 464 -17.72 -10.54 0.69
N TRP A 465 -18.62 -10.20 -0.21
CA TRP A 465 -18.26 -9.74 -1.56
C TRP A 465 -18.10 -8.21 -1.65
N VAL A 466 -18.59 -7.46 -0.65
CA VAL A 466 -18.57 -5.99 -0.67
C VAL A 466 -17.13 -5.46 -0.65
N TRP A 467 -16.23 -6.10 0.11
CA TRP A 467 -14.82 -5.71 0.13
C TRP A 467 -14.09 -6.02 -1.19
N LEU A 468 -14.53 -7.05 -1.94
CA LEU A 468 -14.01 -7.33 -3.29
C LEU A 468 -14.41 -6.23 -4.26
N MET A 469 -15.61 -5.67 -4.13
CA MET A 469 -16.03 -4.51 -4.91
C MET A 469 -15.15 -3.29 -4.59
N TRP A 470 -14.86 -3.02 -3.32
CA TRP A 470 -13.94 -1.96 -2.93
C TRP A 470 -12.54 -2.19 -3.51
N LEU A 471 -12.02 -3.42 -3.47
CA LEU A 471 -10.74 -3.77 -4.10
C LEU A 471 -10.74 -3.56 -5.62
N LEU A 472 -11.83 -3.95 -6.30
CA LEU A 472 -11.97 -3.75 -7.75
C LEU A 472 -11.98 -2.27 -8.10
N SER A 473 -12.67 -1.44 -7.32
CA SER A 473 -12.68 0.01 -7.51
C SER A 473 -11.28 0.62 -7.30
N GLN A 474 -10.53 0.19 -6.27
CA GLN A 474 -9.14 0.61 -6.06
C GLN A 474 -8.25 0.20 -7.24
N THR A 475 -8.42 -1.02 -7.75
CA THR A 475 -7.67 -1.53 -8.91
C THR A 475 -7.94 -0.68 -10.16
N TRP A 476 -9.19 -0.27 -10.38
CA TRP A 476 -9.55 0.65 -11.47
C TRP A 476 -8.91 2.03 -11.30
N ILE A 477 -9.01 2.64 -10.11
CA ILE A 477 -8.43 3.96 -9.82
C ILE A 477 -6.91 3.96 -10.02
N THR A 478 -6.27 2.81 -9.77
CA THR A 478 -4.83 2.60 -9.94
C THR A 478 -4.46 1.94 -11.27
N VAL A 479 -5.37 1.82 -12.25
CA VAL A 479 -5.12 1.07 -13.51
C VAL A 479 -3.86 1.51 -14.26
N HIS A 480 -3.46 2.77 -14.12
CA HIS A 480 -2.23 3.33 -14.69
C HIS A 480 -0.94 2.63 -14.24
N ILE A 481 -0.94 1.89 -13.14
CA ILE A 481 0.23 1.14 -12.69
C ILE A 481 0.44 -0.17 -13.47
N TRP A 482 -0.57 -0.66 -14.19
CA TRP A 482 -0.50 -1.94 -14.89
C TRP A 482 0.15 -1.84 -16.27
N THR A 483 -0.01 -0.71 -16.96
CA THR A 483 0.51 -0.47 -18.31
C THR A 483 1.33 0.82 -18.40
N PRO A 484 2.44 0.93 -17.65
CA PRO A 484 3.21 2.17 -17.61
C PRO A 484 3.96 2.42 -18.92
N LYS A 485 3.96 3.68 -19.37
CA LYS A 485 4.79 4.18 -20.45
C LYS A 485 5.96 4.98 -19.88
N CYS A 486 6.99 4.28 -19.39
CA CYS A 486 8.18 4.92 -18.85
C CYS A 486 9.48 4.39 -19.47
N GLU A 487 10.45 5.29 -19.57
CA GLU A 487 11.82 4.95 -19.97
C GLU A 487 12.49 4.08 -18.91
N ARG A 488 13.28 3.11 -19.37
CA ARG A 488 14.08 2.26 -18.50
C ARG A 488 15.08 3.12 -17.71
N LEU A 489 15.17 2.87 -16.40
CA LEU A 489 16.01 3.59 -15.43
C LEU A 489 15.67 5.08 -15.25
N ALA A 490 14.45 5.50 -15.56
CA ALA A 490 13.99 6.86 -15.29
C ALA A 490 14.21 7.29 -13.82
N SER A 491 14.43 8.59 -13.64
CA SER A 491 14.64 9.18 -12.31
C SER A 491 13.39 8.98 -11.42
N THR A 492 13.60 8.84 -10.11
CA THR A 492 12.48 8.67 -9.17
C THR A 492 11.50 9.84 -9.19
N GLU A 493 11.97 11.04 -9.54
CA GLU A 493 11.15 12.25 -9.68
C GLU A 493 10.27 12.25 -10.93
N LYS A 494 10.63 11.48 -11.97
CA LYS A 494 9.80 11.23 -13.16
C LYS A 494 8.74 10.15 -12.85
N LEU A 495 9.13 9.12 -12.09
CA LEU A 495 8.28 7.94 -11.80
C LEU A 495 7.22 8.18 -10.69
N PHE A 496 7.53 8.97 -9.67
CA PHE A 496 6.64 9.21 -8.53
C PHE A 496 6.31 10.68 -8.37
N VAL A 497 5.14 10.97 -7.82
CA VAL A 497 4.74 12.34 -7.48
C VAL A 497 5.41 12.72 -6.16
N ASN A 498 4.95 12.20 -5.04
CA ASN A 498 5.49 12.48 -3.73
C ASN A 498 6.88 11.88 -3.52
N PRO A 499 7.74 12.55 -2.73
CA PRO A 499 9.14 12.16 -2.59
C PRO A 499 9.32 10.90 -1.73
N MET A 500 8.37 10.61 -0.83
CA MET A 500 8.36 9.46 0.07
C MET A 500 6.96 8.83 0.15
N TYR A 501 6.88 7.69 0.84
CA TYR A 501 5.68 6.87 1.05
C TYR A 501 5.01 7.18 2.39
N CYS A 502 3.74 6.79 2.53
CA CYS A 502 3.07 6.65 3.83
C CYS A 502 3.33 5.24 4.36
N GLY A 503 3.93 5.13 5.55
CA GLY A 503 4.27 3.83 6.14
C GLY A 503 3.04 2.99 6.50
N VAL A 504 1.99 3.64 7.00
CA VAL A 504 0.76 3.00 7.49
C VAL A 504 -0.07 2.40 6.35
N LEU A 505 -0.22 3.12 5.24
CA LEU A 505 -1.00 2.69 4.08
C LEU A 505 -0.05 2.44 2.90
N ILE A 506 0.91 1.52 3.08
CA ILE A 506 2.03 1.37 2.14
C ILE A 506 1.56 1.03 0.71
N ASP A 507 0.61 0.10 0.57
CA ASP A 507 0.05 -0.38 -0.69
C ASP A 507 -0.77 0.69 -1.42
N GLN A 508 -1.69 1.38 -0.74
CA GLN A 508 -2.38 2.55 -1.32
C GLN A 508 -1.36 3.65 -1.64
N SER A 509 -0.38 3.85 -0.76
CA SER A 509 0.61 4.92 -0.93
C SER A 509 1.49 4.70 -2.14
N VAL A 510 2.02 3.52 -2.40
CA VAL A 510 2.91 3.31 -3.55
C VAL A 510 2.12 3.26 -4.86
N SER A 511 0.90 2.71 -4.84
CA SER A 511 0.04 2.64 -6.03
C SER A 511 -0.49 4.01 -6.44
N LEU A 512 -1.07 4.79 -5.53
CA LEU A 512 -1.63 6.11 -5.82
C LEU A 512 -0.55 7.18 -6.04
N ASN A 513 0.67 6.97 -5.53
CA ASN A 513 1.80 7.88 -5.72
C ASN A 513 2.58 7.63 -7.02
N ARG A 514 2.39 6.47 -7.65
CA ARG A 514 2.96 6.21 -8.96
C ARG A 514 2.39 7.22 -9.95
N ARG A 515 3.25 7.89 -10.72
CA ARG A 515 2.78 8.94 -11.63
C ARG A 515 1.93 8.33 -12.76
N ARG A 516 0.80 8.98 -13.07
CA ARG A 516 0.02 8.73 -14.28
C ARG A 516 0.74 9.26 -15.51
N ASP A 517 0.69 8.51 -16.62
CA ASP A 517 1.35 8.90 -17.86
C ASP A 517 0.61 10.09 -18.51
N ASP A 518 1.20 11.29 -18.41
CA ASP A 518 0.68 12.48 -19.08
C ASP A 518 1.00 12.37 -20.59
N GLU A 519 0.00 12.06 -21.42
CA GLU A 519 0.14 11.79 -22.87
C GLU A 519 0.84 12.93 -23.66
N GLY A 520 0.92 14.14 -23.08
CA GLY A 520 1.62 15.28 -23.66
C GLY A 520 3.15 15.17 -23.65
N GLU A 521 3.75 14.69 -22.54
CA GLU A 521 5.21 14.67 -22.38
C GLU A 521 5.86 13.60 -23.27
N ILE A 522 5.23 12.43 -23.38
CA ILE A 522 5.72 11.29 -24.17
C ILE A 522 5.78 11.65 -25.66
N LYS A 523 4.79 12.40 -26.17
CA LYS A 523 4.81 12.84 -27.57
C LYS A 523 5.91 13.88 -27.80
N SER A 524 6.03 14.91 -26.95
CA SER A 524 7.06 15.94 -27.12
C SER A 524 8.48 15.37 -27.09
N GLU A 525 8.79 14.36 -26.27
CA GLU A 525 10.11 13.75 -26.21
C GLU A 525 10.36 12.76 -27.36
N CYS A 526 9.37 11.98 -27.81
CA CYS A 526 9.49 11.16 -29.03
C CYS A 526 9.69 12.01 -30.29
N TYR A 527 9.12 13.21 -30.34
CA TYR A 527 9.35 14.17 -31.42
C TYR A 527 10.59 15.05 -31.23
N LEU A 528 11.25 15.02 -30.07
CA LEU A 528 12.57 15.63 -29.85
C LEU A 528 13.73 14.68 -30.15
N ASN A 529 13.44 13.40 -30.42
CA ASN A 529 14.39 12.40 -30.91
C ASN A 529 14.23 11.95 -32.39
N PRO A 530 13.83 12.84 -33.32
CA PRO A 530 14.24 12.75 -34.70
C PRO A 530 15.07 14.00 -35.05
N THR A 531 16.36 13.82 -35.29
CA THR A 531 17.31 14.83 -35.82
C THR A 531 17.66 15.97 -34.86
N GLY A 532 18.84 15.84 -34.25
CA GLY A 532 19.59 17.01 -33.80
C GLY A 532 19.87 17.94 -34.99
N THR A 533 19.46 19.20 -34.82
CA THR A 533 20.02 20.40 -35.44
C THR A 533 20.20 20.43 -36.97
N LYS A 534 19.26 21.08 -37.65
CA LYS A 534 19.54 22.00 -38.75
C LYS A 534 18.75 23.30 -38.55
N ASN A 535 19.40 24.30 -37.97
CA ASN A 535 19.73 25.60 -38.58
C ASN A 535 20.26 26.54 -37.50
#